data_AF-I3S3V0-F1
#
_entry.id   AF-I3S3V0-F1
#
_cell.length_a   1.000
_cell.length_b   1.000
_cell.length_c   1.000
_cell.angle_alpha   90.00
_cell.angle_beta   90.00
_cell.angle_gamma   90.00
#
_symmetry.space_group_name_H-M   'P 1'
#
loop_
_entity.id
_entity.type
_entity.pdbx_description
1 polymer ?
#
loop_
_entity_poly.entity_id
_entity_poly.type
_entity_poly.pdbx_seq_one_letter_code
_entity_poly.pdbx_strand_id
1 'polypeptide(L)' 'MFVIPFMTRLGITNSWGGWNITGGTITNPGIWSYEGVAGAHIVFSGLCFLAAIWHWVYWDLEIFSEASRR' A
#
# COMPACT_ATOMS: atom_id res chain seq x y z
N MET A 1 11.61 -2.29 -16.89
CA MET A 1 10.62 -2.26 -15.79
C MET A 1 11.37 -2.23 -14.47
N PHE A 2 11.05 -1.30 -13.56
CA PHE A 2 11.80 -1.14 -12.29
C PHE A 2 11.13 -1.84 -11.10
N VAL A 3 9.85 -1.59 -10.85
CA VAL A 3 9.13 -2.11 -9.66
C VAL A 3 8.56 -3.53 -9.84
N ILE A 4 8.33 -3.96 -11.08
CA ILE A 4 7.74 -5.29 -11.37
C ILE A 4 8.62 -6.43 -10.82
N PRO A 5 9.95 -6.46 -11.03
CA PRO A 5 10.81 -7.51 -10.47
C PRO A 5 10.72 -7.63 -8.94
N PHE A 6 10.50 -6.54 -8.21
CA PHE A 6 10.36 -6.57 -6.75
C PHE A 6 9.04 -7.23 -6.32
N MET A 7 7.94 -6.89 -6.99
CA MET A 7 6.64 -7.54 -6.75
C MET A 7 6.69 -9.03 -7.12
N THR A 8 7.30 -9.37 -8.26
CA THR A 8 7.46 -10.76 -8.71
C THR A 8 8.33 -11.58 -7.78
N ARG A 9 9.39 -11.01 -7.21
CA ARG A 9 10.23 -11.68 -6.20
C ARG A 9 9.45 -12.11 -4.95
N LEU A 10 8.41 -11.36 -4.59
CA LEU A 10 7.55 -11.64 -3.44
C LEU A 10 6.31 -12.47 -3.80
N GLY A 11 6.23 -13.01 -5.03
CA GLY A 11 5.19 -13.94 -5.44
C GLY A 11 4.01 -13.32 -6.20
N ILE A 12 4.05 -12.02 -6.52
CA ILE A 12 3.01 -11.38 -7.37
C ILE A 12 3.37 -11.64 -8.83
N THR A 13 2.66 -12.57 -9.47
CA THR A 13 2.96 -13.00 -10.85
C THR A 13 1.85 -12.72 -11.85
N ASN A 14 0.66 -12.38 -11.36
CA ASN A 14 -0.58 -12.38 -12.13
C ASN A 14 -1.15 -10.97 -12.29
N SER A 15 -1.80 -10.72 -13.42
CA SER A 15 -2.52 -9.48 -13.72
C SER A 15 -4.02 -9.72 -13.88
N TRP A 16 -4.83 -8.72 -13.53
CA TRP A 16 -6.26 -8.66 -13.86
C TRP A 16 -6.55 -8.69 -15.36
N GLY A 17 -5.55 -8.38 -16.19
CA GLY A 17 -5.59 -8.57 -17.64
C GLY A 17 -5.49 -10.03 -18.10
N GLY A 18 -5.46 -11.00 -17.18
CA GLY A 18 -5.51 -12.43 -17.50
C GLY A 18 -4.18 -13.04 -17.95
N TRP A 19 -3.06 -12.33 -17.77
CA TRP A 19 -1.73 -12.81 -18.09
C TRP A 19 -0.88 -13.03 -16.83
N ASN A 20 0.09 -13.94 -16.94
CA ASN A 20 1.13 -14.20 -15.96
C ASN A 20 2.49 -13.78 -16.52
N ILE A 21 3.38 -13.27 -15.67
CA ILE A 21 4.75 -12.89 -16.02
C ILE A 21 5.58 -14.02 -16.66
N THR A 22 5.24 -15.29 -16.39
CA THR A 22 5.89 -16.45 -17.02
C THR A 22 5.28 -16.82 -18.39
N GLY A 23 4.37 -16.00 -18.94
CA GLY A 23 3.76 -16.20 -20.25
C GLY A 23 2.49 -17.08 -20.26
N GLY A 24 1.97 -17.47 -19.09
CA GLY A 24 0.71 -18.20 -18.97
C GLY A 24 -0.52 -17.29 -19.02
N THR A 25 -1.68 -17.88 -19.32
CA THR A 25 -3.00 -17.23 -19.16
C THR A 25 -3.64 -17.62 -17.84
N ILE A 26 -4.31 -16.68 -17.20
CA ILE A 26 -4.98 -16.85 -15.90
C ILE A 26 -6.40 -16.31 -15.99
N THR A 27 -7.35 -17.11 -15.51
CA THR A 27 -8.77 -16.75 -15.47
C THR A 27 -9.18 -16.05 -14.17
N ASN A 28 -8.48 -16.33 -13.06
CA ASN A 28 -8.73 -15.68 -11.77
C ASN A 28 -7.40 -15.35 -11.06
N PRO A 29 -6.87 -14.13 -11.24
CA PRO A 29 -5.62 -13.68 -10.61
C PRO A 29 -5.77 -13.37 -9.11
N GLY A 30 -7.00 -13.35 -8.56
CA GLY A 30 -7.27 -13.02 -7.18
C GLY A 30 -7.10 -11.53 -6.84
N ILE A 31 -7.15 -11.22 -5.54
CA ILE A 31 -7.06 -9.85 -5.02
C ILE A 31 -5.63 -9.30 -5.15
N TRP A 32 -4.62 -10.15 -4.94
CA TRP A 32 -3.20 -9.78 -4.95
C TRP A 32 -2.57 -9.95 -6.33
N SER A 33 -3.06 -9.18 -7.30
CA SER A 33 -2.43 -8.99 -8.61
C SER A 33 -1.50 -7.77 -8.60
N TYR A 34 -0.77 -7.53 -9.70
CA TYR A 34 -0.01 -6.28 -9.86
C TYR A 34 -0.88 -5.03 -9.67
N GLU A 35 -2.10 -5.05 -10.21
CA GLU A 35 -3.08 -3.97 -10.06
C GLU A 35 -3.59 -3.87 -8.62
N GLY A 36 -3.86 -5.01 -7.96
CA GLY A 36 -4.30 -5.05 -6.57
C GLY A 36 -3.28 -4.44 -5.62
N VAL A 37 -1.99 -4.75 -5.80
CA VAL A 37 -0.89 -4.15 -5.02
C VAL A 37 -0.80 -2.64 -5.27
N ALA A 38 -0.93 -2.20 -6.52
CA ALA A 38 -0.93 -0.77 -6.85
C ALA A 38 -2.10 -0.04 -6.19
N GLY A 39 -3.31 -0.62 -6.26
CA GLY A 39 -4.52 -0.08 -5.63
C GLY A 39 -4.37 0.03 -4.11
N ALA A 40 -3.84 -1.00 -3.45
CA ALA A 40 -3.61 -1.01 -2.01
C ALA A 40 -2.67 0.13 -1.57
N HIS A 41 -1.58 0.38 -2.30
CA HIS A 41 -0.64 1.45 -1.99
C HIS A 41 -1.24 2.85 -2.20
N ILE A 42 -2.06 3.04 -3.23
CA ILE A 42 -2.75 4.32 -3.47
C ILE A 42 -3.72 4.62 -2.32
N VAL A 43 -4.56 3.66 -1.95
CA VAL A 43 -5.51 3.81 -0.84
C VAL A 43 -4.77 4.06 0.48
N PHE A 44 -3.73 3.29 0.76
CA PHE A 44 -2.91 3.47 1.96
C PHE A 44 -2.27 4.87 2.00
N SER A 45 -1.73 5.36 0.88
CA SER A 45 -1.19 6.71 0.79
C SER A 45 -2.24 7.78 1.11
N GLY A 46 -3.49 7.60 0.66
CA GLY A 46 -4.59 8.51 1.00
C GLY A 46 -4.93 8.50 2.49
N LEU A 47 -4.98 7.31 3.10
CA LEU A 47 -5.23 7.18 4.55
C LEU A 47 -4.10 7.84 5.38
N CYS A 48 -2.84 7.61 5.02
CA CYS A 48 -1.70 8.26 5.66
C CYS A 48 -1.72 9.78 5.50
N PHE A 49 -2.15 10.29 4.33
CA PHE A 49 -2.27 11.72 4.10
C PHE A 49 -3.33 12.36 5.02
N LEU A 50 -4.50 11.72 5.17
CA LEU A 50 -5.52 12.18 6.11
C LEU A 50 -5.03 12.14 7.56
N ALA A 51 -4.30 11.09 7.95
CA ALA A 51 -3.69 11.00 9.28
C ALA A 51 -2.66 12.11 9.51
N ALA A 52 -1.88 12.49 8.49
CA ALA A 52 -0.93 13.59 8.58
C ALA A 52 -1.62 14.95 8.81
N ILE A 53 -2.75 15.19 8.13
CA ILE A 53 -3.58 16.38 8.38
C ILE A 53 -4.08 16.39 9.82
N TRP A 54 -4.59 15.26 10.32
CA TRP A 54 -5.06 15.15 11.70
C TRP A 54 -3.94 15.48 12.71
N HIS A 55 -2.77 14.87 12.54
CA HIS A 55 -1.62 15.12 13.42
C HIS A 55 -1.11 16.56 13.36
N TRP A 56 -1.21 17.23 12.21
CA TRP A 56 -0.84 18.63 12.08
C TRP A 56 -1.81 19.55 12.82
N VAL A 57 -3.11 19.29 12.72
CA VAL A 57 -4.15 20.10 13.40
C VAL A 57 -4.12 19.87 14.91
N TYR A 58 -4.05 18.62 15.35
CA TYR A 58 -4.00 18.22 16.76
C TYR A 58 -2.56 17.97 17.22
N TRP A 59 -1.71 18.97 17.03
CA TRP A 59 -0.30 18.87 17.39
C TRP A 59 -0.07 18.96 18.91
N ASP A 60 -0.91 19.70 19.63
CA ASP A 60 -0.76 19.97 21.07
C ASP A 60 -1.55 18.97 21.92
N LEU A 61 -1.10 17.71 21.92
CA LEU A 61 -1.66 16.66 22.78
C LEU A 61 -0.85 16.56 24.08
N GLU A 62 -1.52 16.32 25.21
CA GLU A 62 -0.87 16.20 26.52
C GLU A 62 0.22 15.12 26.59
N ILE A 63 0.10 14.06 25.78
CA ILE A 63 1.13 13.01 25.66
C ILE A 63 2.49 13.55 25.18
N PHE A 64 2.50 14.71 24.52
CA PHE A 64 3.71 15.40 24.08
C PHE A 64 4.17 16.47 25.10
N SER A 65 3.38 16.77 26.13
CA SER A 65 3.68 17.77 27.16
C SER A 65 4.36 17.15 28.38
N GLU A 66 5.42 17.81 28.85
CA GLU A 66 6.25 17.42 30.01
C GLU A 66 5.43 17.29 31.31
N ALA A 67 4.35 18.06 31.46
CA ALA A 67 3.51 18.04 32.66
C ALA A 67 2.83 16.69 32.92
N SER A 68 2.62 15.87 31.87
CA SER A 68 2.02 14.53 32.00
C SER A 68 2.97 13.48 32.59
N ARG A 69 4.25 13.81 32.78
CA ARG A 69 5.32 12.87 33.18
C ARG A 69 5.69 12.95 34.68
N ARG A 70 4.85 13.60 35.50
CA ARG A 70 4.97 13.63 36.98
C ARG A 70 3.91 12.79 37.65
#